data_AF-A0A6A5XIT6-F1
#
_entry.id   AF-A0A6A5XIT6-F1
#
_cell.length_a   1.000
_cell.length_b   1.000
_cell.length_c   1.000
_cell.angle_alpha   90.00
_cell.angle_beta   90.00
_cell.angle_gamma   90.00
#
_symmetry.space_group_name_H-M   'P 1'
#
loop_
_entity.id
_entity.type
_entity.pdbx_description
1 polymer ?
#
loop_
_entity_poly.entity_id
_entity_poly.type
_entity_poly.pdbx_seq_one_letter_code
_entity_poly.pdbx_strand_id
1 'polypeptide(L)'
;MSDNTIVKSIAGTCITFSFILAGNAVTQSFMTVPALLVDFPQPSSPLHAQRARLLGRQWPLCWTVGNQFFRPISTLGFLGYAYAAYATYRQGDRAERDWRFYAAAAALHLTTILHSAINMQPLNDKLEALAGRAGDKELGEAEGIARKWARWNLLRLVTPVVAGTLALFQQSI
;
A
#
# COMPACT_ATOMS: atom_id res chain seq x y z
N MET A 1 -8.99 -35.79 -10.98
CA MET A 1 -8.64 -34.91 -9.84
C MET A 1 -9.44 -33.65 -10.03
N SER A 2 -10.32 -33.28 -9.10
CA SER A 2 -11.10 -32.05 -9.26
C SER A 2 -10.17 -30.88 -9.03
N ASP A 3 -9.81 -30.24 -10.13
CA ASP A 3 -9.16 -28.96 -10.16
C ASP A 3 -9.88 -28.04 -9.16
N ASN A 4 -9.20 -27.58 -8.10
CA ASN A 4 -9.88 -26.86 -7.02
C ASN A 4 -10.17 -25.43 -7.48
N THR A 5 -11.24 -25.28 -8.27
CA THR A 5 -11.72 -24.04 -8.87
C THR A 5 -11.87 -22.94 -7.84
N ILE A 6 -12.23 -23.27 -6.59
CA ILE A 6 -12.34 -22.30 -5.50
C ILE A 6 -10.97 -21.71 -5.17
N VAL A 7 -9.94 -22.54 -4.97
CA VAL A 7 -8.57 -22.07 -4.70
C VAL A 7 -8.01 -21.26 -5.86
N LYS A 8 -8.26 -21.69 -7.11
CA LYS A 8 -7.88 -20.94 -8.32
C LYS A 8 -8.54 -19.57 -8.37
N SER A 9 -9.85 -19.50 -8.15
CA SER A 9 -10.60 -18.23 -8.16
C SER A 9 -10.16 -17.28 -7.05
N ILE A 10 -9.91 -17.81 -5.84
CA ILE A 10 -9.41 -17.00 -4.72
C ILE A 10 -8.01 -16.47 -5.05
N ALA A 11 -7.09 -17.33 -5.49
CA ALA A 11 -5.73 -16.92 -5.86
C ALA A 11 -5.73 -15.89 -7.00
N GLY A 12 -6.55 -16.09 -8.05
CA GLY A 12 -6.71 -15.13 -9.15
C GLY A 12 -7.23 -13.77 -8.69
N THR A 13 -8.20 -13.77 -7.76
CA THR A 13 -8.70 -12.53 -7.14
C THR A 13 -7.60 -11.83 -6.34
N CYS A 14 -6.83 -12.57 -5.55
CA CYS A 14 -5.72 -12.02 -4.78
C CYS A 14 -4.59 -11.48 -5.67
N ILE A 15 -4.33 -12.09 -6.83
CA ILE A 15 -3.39 -11.56 -7.84
C ILE A 15 -3.87 -10.20 -8.34
N THR A 16 -5.17 -10.09 -8.62
CA THR A 16 -5.79 -8.82 -9.03
C THR A 16 -5.64 -7.76 -7.94
N PHE A 17 -5.90 -8.10 -6.68
CA PHE A 17 -5.68 -7.21 -5.54
C PHE A 17 -4.23 -6.73 -5.44
N SER A 18 -3.26 -7.62 -5.61
CA SER A 18 -1.84 -7.28 -5.60
C SER A 18 -1.50 -6.18 -6.61
N PHE A 19 -1.96 -6.32 -7.86
CA PHE A 19 -1.65 -5.33 -8.91
C PHE A 19 -2.47 -4.03 -8.80
N ILE A 20 -3.69 -4.09 -8.28
CA ILE A 20 -4.47 -2.88 -7.94
C ILE A 20 -3.75 -2.06 -6.86
N LEU A 21 -3.26 -2.72 -5.80
CA LEU A 21 -2.52 -2.06 -4.72
C LEU A 21 -1.21 -1.44 -5.24
N ALA A 22 -0.49 -2.17 -6.10
CA ALA A 22 0.71 -1.67 -6.76
C ALA A 22 0.42 -0.42 -7.59
N GLY A 23 -0.62 -0.46 -8.44
CA GLY A 23 -1.06 0.68 -9.24
C GLY A 23 -1.40 1.91 -8.39
N ASN A 24 -2.13 1.73 -7.29
CA ASN A 24 -2.40 2.81 -6.35
C ASN A 24 -1.12 3.40 -5.74
N ALA A 25 -0.18 2.55 -5.32
CA ALA A 25 1.09 3.01 -4.75
C ALA A 25 1.91 3.83 -5.77
N VAL A 26 1.92 3.41 -7.04
CA VAL A 26 2.56 4.17 -8.13
C VAL A 26 1.90 5.54 -8.28
N THR A 27 0.57 5.58 -8.43
CA THR A 27 -0.18 6.85 -8.61
C THR A 27 0.09 7.81 -7.46
N GLN A 28 0.04 7.33 -6.21
CA GLN A 28 0.24 8.19 -5.05
C GLN A 28 1.68 8.74 -4.96
N SER A 29 2.69 7.89 -5.17
CA SER A 29 4.10 8.29 -5.03
C SER A 29 4.64 9.10 -6.20
N PHE A 30 4.23 8.79 -7.43
CA PHE A 30 4.82 9.36 -8.65
C PHE A 30 3.92 10.36 -9.36
N MET A 31 2.64 10.48 -8.97
CA MET A 31 1.74 11.49 -9.52
C MET A 31 1.21 12.42 -8.42
N THR A 32 0.56 11.87 -7.39
CA THR A 32 -0.13 12.68 -6.38
C THR A 32 0.83 13.52 -5.55
N VAL A 33 1.86 12.92 -4.93
CA VAL A 33 2.82 13.69 -4.11
C VAL A 33 3.55 14.75 -4.95
N PRO A 34 4.11 14.45 -6.13
CA PRO A 34 4.69 15.48 -6.99
C PRO A 34 3.73 16.60 -7.35
N ALA A 35 2.46 16.29 -7.68
CA ALA A 35 1.45 17.31 -8.00
C ALA A 35 1.14 18.23 -6.80
N LEU A 36 1.15 17.69 -5.57
CA LEU A 36 0.98 18.49 -4.36
C LEU A 36 2.20 19.35 -4.02
N LEU A 37 3.40 18.91 -4.43
CA LEU A 37 4.68 19.56 -4.12
C LEU A 37 5.24 20.42 -5.26
N VAL A 38 4.56 20.51 -6.40
CA VAL A 38 4.97 21.43 -7.47
C VAL A 38 5.01 22.86 -6.93
N ASP A 39 6.11 23.54 -7.22
CA ASP A 39 6.41 24.91 -6.78
C ASP A 39 6.26 25.13 -5.26
N PHE A 40 6.60 24.12 -4.45
CA PHE A 40 6.56 24.28 -2.99
C PHE A 40 7.59 25.32 -2.54
N PRO A 41 7.18 26.42 -1.87
CA PRO A 41 8.11 27.47 -1.46
C PRO A 41 9.17 26.96 -0.48
N GLN A 42 10.34 27.57 -0.44
CA GLN A 42 11.35 27.26 0.58
C GLN A 42 10.86 27.63 2.00
N PRO A 43 11.33 26.95 3.06
CA PRO A 43 10.88 27.21 4.45
C PRO A 43 11.05 28.66 4.95
N SER A 44 12.01 29.41 4.40
CA SER A 44 12.24 30.82 4.72
C SER A 44 11.22 31.78 4.06
N SER A 45 10.44 31.30 3.09
CA SER A 45 9.46 32.11 2.39
C SER A 45 8.22 32.37 3.24
N PRO A 46 7.67 33.60 3.26
CA PRO A 46 6.41 33.88 3.95
C PRO A 46 5.22 33.07 3.39
N LEU A 47 5.33 32.56 2.15
CA LEU A 47 4.31 31.74 1.51
C LEU A 47 4.34 30.27 1.94
N HIS A 48 5.43 29.81 2.58
CA HIS A 48 5.61 28.40 2.93
C HIS A 48 4.52 27.90 3.87
N ALA A 49 4.25 28.64 4.96
CA ALA A 49 3.24 28.26 5.94
C ALA A 49 1.84 28.16 5.31
N GLN A 50 1.51 29.06 4.38
CA GLN A 50 0.24 29.02 3.65
C GLN A 50 0.16 27.77 2.75
N ARG A 51 1.24 27.44 2.04
CA ARG A 51 1.31 26.25 1.17
C ARG A 51 1.27 24.95 1.99
N ALA A 52 1.96 24.89 3.13
CA ALA A 52 1.91 23.76 4.06
C ALA A 52 0.48 23.51 4.60
N ARG A 53 -0.25 24.58 4.96
CA ARG A 53 -1.66 24.47 5.36
C ARG A 53 -2.57 24.01 4.22
N LEU A 54 -2.29 24.41 2.99
CA LEU A 54 -3.01 23.90 1.82
C LEU A 54 -2.74 22.41 1.61
N LEU A 55 -1.48 21.98 1.69
CA LEU A 55 -1.10 20.58 1.63
C LEU A 55 -1.86 19.77 2.68
N GLY A 56 -1.92 20.23 3.93
CA GLY A 56 -2.65 19.53 4.98
C GLY A 56 -4.16 19.42 4.74
N ARG A 57 -4.77 20.40 4.08
CA ARG A 57 -6.19 20.34 3.68
C ARG A 57 -6.43 19.38 2.51
N GLN A 58 -5.50 19.33 1.56
CA GLN A 58 -5.59 18.43 0.41
C GLN A 58 -5.29 16.98 0.81
N TRP A 59 -4.42 16.77 1.79
CA TRP A 59 -3.87 15.47 2.14
C TRP A 59 -4.97 14.42 2.43
N PRO A 60 -5.96 14.65 3.32
CA PRO A 60 -7.07 13.72 3.55
C PRO A 60 -7.78 13.26 2.28
N LEU A 61 -7.96 14.13 1.29
CA LEU A 61 -8.62 13.76 0.03
C LEU A 61 -7.81 12.72 -0.75
N CYS A 62 -6.48 12.75 -0.63
CA CYS A 62 -5.57 11.85 -1.35
C CYS A 62 -5.40 10.48 -0.68
N TRP A 63 -5.55 10.38 0.65
CA TRP A 63 -5.32 9.12 1.38
C TRP A 63 -6.58 8.50 2.01
N THR A 64 -7.72 9.20 2.08
CA THR A 64 -8.98 8.63 2.61
C THR A 64 -9.38 7.38 1.83
N VAL A 65 -9.28 7.40 0.50
CA VAL A 65 -9.50 6.20 -0.35
C VAL A 65 -8.49 5.10 0.00
N GLY A 66 -7.21 5.47 0.23
CA GLY A 66 -6.17 4.60 0.78
C GLY A 66 -6.62 3.82 2.03
N ASN A 67 -7.17 4.53 2.99
CA ASN A 67 -7.56 3.96 4.28
C ASN A 67 -8.87 3.18 4.24
N GLN A 68 -9.85 3.62 3.46
CA GLN A 68 -11.19 3.03 3.44
C GLN A 68 -11.35 1.90 2.41
N PHE A 69 -10.63 1.97 1.29
CA PHE A 69 -10.78 1.02 0.18
C PHE A 69 -9.60 0.05 0.08
N PHE A 70 -8.37 0.55 0.08
CA PHE A 70 -7.19 -0.28 -0.19
C PHE A 70 -6.74 -1.12 1.01
N ARG A 71 -6.98 -0.68 2.26
CA ARG A 71 -6.72 -1.52 3.45
C ARG A 71 -7.55 -2.81 3.44
N PRO A 72 -8.90 -2.77 3.27
CA PRO A 72 -9.68 -3.99 3.11
C PRO A 72 -9.15 -4.91 2.01
N ILE A 73 -8.78 -4.36 0.86
CA ILE A 73 -8.21 -5.14 -0.26
C ILE A 73 -6.94 -5.87 0.16
N SER A 74 -6.03 -5.22 0.89
CA SER A 74 -4.80 -5.86 1.37
C SER A 74 -5.10 -6.93 2.44
N THR A 75 -6.06 -6.71 3.33
CA THR A 75 -6.52 -7.72 4.30
C THR A 75 -7.13 -8.93 3.60
N LEU A 76 -7.98 -8.72 2.60
CA LEU A 76 -8.55 -9.81 1.81
C LEU A 76 -7.48 -10.54 1.00
N GLY A 77 -6.47 -9.83 0.49
CA GLY A 77 -5.28 -10.41 -0.14
C GLY A 77 -4.51 -11.32 0.82
N PHE A 78 -4.25 -10.87 2.04
CA PHE A 78 -3.63 -11.68 3.10
C PHE A 78 -4.43 -12.95 3.39
N LEU A 79 -5.73 -12.81 3.71
CA LEU A 79 -6.59 -13.94 4.07
C LEU A 79 -6.76 -14.94 2.91
N GLY A 80 -6.93 -14.43 1.69
CA GLY A 80 -7.09 -15.27 0.50
C GLY A 80 -5.83 -16.05 0.15
N TYR A 81 -4.64 -15.41 0.20
CA TYR A 81 -3.38 -16.13 0.01
C TYR A 81 -3.08 -17.11 1.15
N ALA A 82 -3.40 -16.76 2.39
CA ALA A 82 -3.25 -17.68 3.53
C ALA A 82 -4.15 -18.91 3.37
N TYR A 83 -5.39 -18.73 2.93
CA TYR A 83 -6.30 -19.82 2.60
C TYR A 83 -5.76 -20.68 1.44
N ALA A 84 -5.30 -20.06 0.35
CA ALA A 84 -4.72 -20.78 -0.79
C ALA A 84 -3.49 -21.60 -0.38
N ALA A 85 -2.62 -21.04 0.46
CA ALA A 85 -1.48 -21.74 1.04
C ALA A 85 -1.94 -22.96 1.86
N TYR A 86 -2.86 -22.76 2.80
CA TYR A 86 -3.38 -23.83 3.65
C TYR A 86 -4.06 -24.94 2.83
N ALA A 87 -4.93 -24.57 1.89
CA ALA A 87 -5.65 -25.52 1.05
C ALA A 87 -4.70 -26.34 0.16
N THR A 88 -3.65 -25.71 -0.37
CA THR A 88 -2.61 -26.39 -1.17
C THR A 88 -1.76 -27.31 -0.29
N TYR A 89 -1.35 -26.85 0.89
CA TYR A 89 -0.60 -27.66 1.86
C TYR A 89 -1.38 -28.93 2.25
N ARG A 90 -2.70 -28.81 2.47
CA ARG A 90 -3.57 -29.93 2.83
C ARG A 90 -3.73 -30.99 1.73
N GLN A 91 -3.38 -30.69 0.48
CA GLN A 91 -3.39 -31.66 -0.62
C GLN A 91 -2.18 -32.61 -0.59
N GLY A 92 -1.12 -32.27 0.15
CA GLY A 92 0.10 -33.09 0.27
C GLY A 92 0.73 -33.36 -1.09
N ASP A 93 1.14 -34.61 -1.34
CA ASP A 93 1.78 -35.04 -2.59
C ASP A 93 0.88 -34.93 -3.84
N ARG A 94 -0.41 -34.66 -3.65
CA ARG A 94 -1.37 -34.44 -4.74
C ARG A 94 -1.46 -32.98 -5.15
N ALA A 95 -0.75 -32.08 -4.47
CA ALA A 95 -0.74 -30.66 -4.81
C ALA A 95 0.01 -30.45 -6.13
N GLU A 96 -0.67 -29.90 -7.13
CA GLU A 96 -0.02 -29.45 -8.38
C GLU A 96 0.82 -28.19 -8.19
N ARG A 97 0.73 -27.55 -7.01
CA ARG A 97 1.33 -26.24 -6.73
C ARG A 97 2.08 -26.23 -5.41
N ASP A 98 3.08 -25.36 -5.31
CA ASP A 98 3.84 -25.19 -4.09
C ASP A 98 3.20 -24.12 -3.19
N TRP A 99 2.64 -24.59 -2.07
CA TRP A 99 1.96 -23.77 -1.07
C TRP A 99 2.85 -22.66 -0.49
N ARG A 100 4.18 -22.84 -0.52
CA ARG A 100 5.16 -21.89 0.05
C ARG A 100 5.10 -20.53 -0.64
N PHE A 101 4.81 -20.51 -1.94
CA PHE A 101 4.66 -19.26 -2.69
C PHE A 101 3.41 -18.47 -2.27
N TYR A 102 2.29 -19.15 -2.00
CA TYR A 102 1.10 -18.50 -1.44
C TYR A 102 1.34 -18.03 -0.01
N ALA A 103 2.07 -18.79 0.80
CA ALA A 103 2.44 -18.38 2.15
C ALA A 103 3.34 -17.13 2.13
N ALA A 104 4.32 -17.07 1.23
CA ALA A 104 5.16 -15.89 1.02
C ALA A 104 4.33 -14.69 0.54
N ALA A 105 3.40 -14.88 -0.40
CA ALA A 105 2.48 -13.83 -0.85
C ALA A 105 1.60 -13.30 0.28
N ALA A 106 1.07 -14.18 1.15
CA ALA A 106 0.33 -13.79 2.34
C ALA A 106 1.19 -12.96 3.29
N ALA A 107 2.42 -13.40 3.58
CA ALA A 107 3.35 -12.67 4.44
C ALA A 107 3.63 -11.25 3.93
N LEU A 108 3.80 -11.08 2.61
CA LEU A 108 4.01 -9.76 1.98
C LEU A 108 2.80 -8.83 2.12
N HIS A 109 1.58 -9.36 2.01
CA HIS A 109 0.37 -8.58 2.30
C HIS A 109 0.29 -8.21 3.78
N LEU A 110 0.63 -9.13 4.70
CA LEU A 110 0.70 -8.82 6.13
C LEU A 110 1.73 -7.71 6.42
N THR A 111 2.92 -7.76 5.80
CA THR A 111 3.92 -6.67 5.89
C THR A 111 3.33 -5.34 5.42
N THR A 112 2.56 -5.33 4.33
CA THR A 112 1.91 -4.14 3.79
C THR A 112 0.90 -3.54 4.78
N ILE A 113 0.10 -4.39 5.44
CA ILE A 113 -0.88 -3.99 6.46
C ILE A 113 -0.16 -3.37 7.66
N LEU A 114 0.83 -4.08 8.22
CA LEU A 114 1.59 -3.62 9.38
C LEU A 114 2.36 -2.34 9.09
N HIS A 115 3.02 -2.25 7.93
CA HIS A 115 3.70 -1.03 7.53
C HIS A 115 2.73 0.14 7.37
N SER A 116 1.55 -0.09 6.78
CA SER A 116 0.54 0.96 6.66
C SER A 116 0.07 1.48 8.02
N ALA A 117 -0.16 0.59 8.99
CA ALA A 117 -0.65 0.96 10.31
C ALA A 117 0.43 1.65 11.17
N ILE A 118 1.64 1.06 11.22
CA ILE A 118 2.69 1.49 12.15
C ILE A 118 3.49 2.67 11.60
N ASN A 119 3.78 2.66 10.29
CA ASN A 119 4.73 3.59 9.69
C ASN A 119 4.03 4.71 8.89
N MET A 120 3.00 4.36 8.11
CA MET A 120 2.34 5.33 7.23
C MET A 120 1.27 6.15 7.94
N GLN A 121 0.51 5.56 8.88
CA GLN A 121 -0.55 6.30 9.60
C GLN A 121 0.00 7.51 10.37
N PRO A 122 1.12 7.42 11.12
CA PRO A 122 1.66 8.60 11.80
C PRO A 122 2.10 9.73 10.84
N LEU A 123 2.58 9.38 9.64
CA LEU A 123 2.90 10.38 8.62
C LEU A 123 1.64 11.01 8.03
N ASN A 124 0.56 10.24 7.86
CA ASN A 124 -0.72 10.77 7.43
C ASN A 124 -1.27 11.78 8.44
N ASP A 125 -1.22 11.43 9.74
CA ASP A 125 -1.72 12.28 10.81
C ASP A 125 -0.93 13.59 10.90
N LYS A 126 0.40 13.53 10.72
CA LYS A 126 1.26 14.73 10.65
C LYS A 126 0.89 15.64 9.49
N LEU A 127 0.70 15.08 8.31
CA LEU A 127 0.35 15.86 7.11
C LEU A 127 -1.06 16.47 7.26
N GLU A 128 -2.03 15.73 7.79
CA GLU A 128 -3.36 16.28 8.08
C GLU A 128 -3.30 17.40 9.12
N ALA A 129 -2.48 17.25 10.16
CA ALA A 129 -2.33 18.28 11.20
C ALA A 129 -1.85 19.63 10.64
N LEU A 130 -1.14 19.65 9.49
CA LEU A 130 -0.73 20.89 8.83
C LEU A 130 -1.90 21.80 8.47
N ALA A 131 -3.13 21.28 8.33
CA ALA A 131 -4.31 22.08 8.01
C ALA A 131 -4.63 23.17 9.05
N GLY A 132 -4.24 22.98 10.31
CA GLY A 132 -4.51 23.95 11.37
C GLY A 132 -4.14 23.53 12.80
N ARG A 133 -3.56 22.34 13.00
CA ARG A 133 -3.13 21.83 14.32
C ARG A 133 -1.61 21.85 14.50
N ALA A 134 -0.86 22.06 13.42
CA ALA A 134 0.60 22.07 13.40
C ALA A 134 1.18 23.42 13.81
N GLY A 135 2.31 23.42 14.53
CA GLY A 135 3.08 24.61 14.85
C GLY A 135 4.02 25.02 13.70
N ASP A 136 4.74 26.13 13.88
CA ASP A 136 5.61 26.70 12.83
C ASP A 136 6.74 25.76 12.42
N LYS A 137 7.26 24.98 13.37
CA LYS A 137 8.28 23.96 13.11
C LYS A 137 7.77 22.89 12.15
N GLU A 138 6.60 22.32 12.44
CA GLU A 138 6.00 21.27 11.60
C GLU A 138 5.60 21.82 10.22
N LEU A 139 5.13 23.06 10.16
CA LEU A 139 4.85 23.73 8.89
C LEU A 139 6.11 23.85 8.03
N GLY A 140 7.27 24.18 8.62
CA GLY A 140 8.56 24.23 7.93
C GLY A 140 9.09 22.87 7.44
N GLU A 141 8.60 21.76 8.02
CA GLU A 141 8.98 20.39 7.64
C GLU A 141 8.01 19.74 6.63
N ALA A 142 6.96 20.45 6.21
CA ALA A 142 5.84 19.90 5.43
C ALA A 142 6.27 19.14 4.16
N GLU A 143 7.15 19.75 3.35
CA GLU A 143 7.68 19.12 2.14
C GLU A 143 8.49 17.85 2.48
N GLY A 144 9.33 17.92 3.52
CA GLY A 144 10.15 16.80 3.97
C GLY A 144 9.29 15.61 4.43
N ILE A 145 8.21 15.87 5.15
CA ILE A 145 7.25 14.85 5.60
C ILE A 145 6.57 14.20 4.39
N ALA A 146 6.10 14.98 3.42
CA ALA A 146 5.44 14.46 2.21
C ALA A 146 6.40 13.61 1.34
N ARG A 147 7.65 14.07 1.15
CA ARG A 147 8.69 13.30 0.43
C ARG A 147 9.06 12.01 1.17
N LYS A 148 9.16 12.06 2.49
CA LYS A 148 9.39 10.86 3.32
C LYS A 148 8.25 9.86 3.16
N TRP A 149 7.00 10.33 3.18
CA TRP A 149 5.83 9.50 2.92
C TRP A 149 5.92 8.81 1.56
N ALA A 150 6.25 9.54 0.49
CA ALA A 150 6.35 8.97 -0.85
C ALA A 150 7.43 7.87 -0.96
N ARG A 151 8.57 8.07 -0.28
CA ARG A 151 9.65 7.07 -0.21
C ARG A 151 9.23 5.83 0.56
N TRP A 152 8.54 5.98 1.69
CA TRP A 152 8.08 4.85 2.50
C TRP A 152 6.95 4.08 1.82
N ASN A 153 6.12 4.78 1.04
CA ASN A 153 5.08 4.18 0.22
C ASN A 153 5.62 3.18 -0.83
N LEU A 154 6.91 3.28 -1.21
CA LEU A 154 7.53 2.31 -2.13
C LEU A 154 7.50 0.87 -1.58
N LEU A 155 7.50 0.68 -0.26
CA LEU A 155 7.33 -0.66 0.29
C LEU A 155 5.96 -1.24 -0.09
N ARG A 156 4.91 -0.42 -0.05
CA ARG A 156 3.54 -0.79 -0.47
C ARG A 156 3.38 -0.96 -1.97
N LEU A 157 4.41 -0.62 -2.76
CA LEU A 157 4.53 -0.97 -4.17
C LEU A 157 5.24 -2.31 -4.34
N VAL A 158 6.40 -2.47 -3.72
CA VAL A 158 7.24 -3.66 -3.89
C VAL A 158 6.55 -4.91 -3.36
N THR A 159 5.96 -4.85 -2.16
CA THR A 159 5.39 -6.05 -1.52
C THR A 159 4.22 -6.65 -2.32
N PRO A 160 3.23 -5.89 -2.83
CA PRO A 160 2.16 -6.48 -3.64
C PRO A 160 2.65 -6.93 -5.01
N VAL A 161 3.62 -6.23 -5.65
CA VAL A 161 4.20 -6.67 -6.94
C VAL A 161 4.85 -8.04 -6.79
N VAL A 162 5.69 -8.23 -5.76
CA VAL A 162 6.34 -9.52 -5.52
C VAL A 162 5.28 -10.58 -5.19
N ALA A 163 4.33 -10.29 -4.30
CA ALA A 163 3.27 -11.23 -3.94
C ALA A 163 2.43 -11.68 -5.15
N GLY A 164 1.99 -10.72 -5.98
CA GLY A 164 1.24 -11.00 -7.19
C GLY A 164 2.04 -11.81 -8.22
N THR A 165 3.34 -11.52 -8.37
CA THR A 165 4.22 -12.23 -9.30
C THR A 165 4.45 -13.68 -8.86
N LEU A 166 4.75 -13.92 -7.57
CA LEU A 166 4.91 -15.26 -7.02
C LEU A 166 3.64 -16.10 -7.19
N ALA A 167 2.47 -15.52 -6.92
CA ALA A 167 1.20 -16.19 -7.08
C ALA A 167 0.85 -16.43 -8.56
N LEU A 168 1.12 -15.47 -9.45
CA LEU A 168 0.89 -15.61 -10.89
C LEU A 168 1.77 -16.71 -11.49
N PHE A 169 3.04 -16.79 -11.06
CA PHE A 169 3.95 -17.85 -11.46
C PHE A 169 3.39 -19.23 -11.10
N GLN A 170 2.83 -19.39 -9.89
CA GLN A 170 2.14 -20.63 -9.46
C GLN A 170 0.83 -20.93 -10.20
N GLN A 171 0.24 -19.96 -10.89
CA GLN A 171 -0.96 -20.17 -11.71
C GLN A 171 -0.63 -20.49 -13.17
N SER A 172 0.60 -20.20 -13.61
CA SER A 172 1.03 -20.31 -15.02
C SER A 172 1.83 -21.57 -15.32
N ILE A 173 2.24 -22.30 -14.27
CA ILE A 173 2.90 -23.62 -14.31
C ILE A 173 1.91 -24.64 -13.76
#